data_AF-A0A0Q4G6A5-F1
#
_entry.id   AF-A0A0Q4G6A5-F1
#
_cell.length_a   1.000
_cell.length_b   1.000
_cell.length_c   1.000
_cell.angle_alpha   90.00
_cell.angle_beta   90.00
_cell.angle_gamma   90.00
#
_symmetry.space_group_name_H-M   'P 1'
#
loop_
_entity.id
_entity.type
_entity.pdbx_description
1 polymer ?
#
loop_
_entity_poly.entity_id
_entity_poly.type
_entity_poly.pdbx_seq_one_letter_code
_entity_poly.pdbx_strand_id
1 'polypeptide(L)'
;MLCAVSYGGTVRTIAVAPDTDPYTAEAVGIDERFRFKAVVRGRAPRIETVKVYVYLETPRQPVLLHEARYLPPFSRAPLPGGFTGEHTVIAPPLERQLHYACRLP
;
A
#
# COMPACT_ATOMS: atom_id res chain seq x y z
N MET A 1 1.79 10.64 2.17
CA MET A 1 1.35 9.46 2.95
C MET A 1 2.57 8.59 3.21
N LEU A 2 2.64 7.94 4.37
CA LEU A 2 3.71 6.99 4.71
C LEU A 2 3.09 5.61 4.95
N CYS A 3 3.61 4.58 4.31
CA CYS A 3 3.21 3.19 4.49
C CYS A 3 4.36 2.38 5.08
N ALA A 4 4.14 1.73 6.21
CA ALA A 4 5.02 0.68 6.70
C ALA A 4 4.60 -0.62 6.03
N VAL A 5 5.53 -1.26 5.31
CA VAL A 5 5.32 -2.54 4.62
C VAL A 5 6.32 -3.55 5.19
N SER A 6 5.83 -4.64 5.76
CA SER A 6 6.64 -5.68 6.39
C SER A 6 6.57 -6.97 5.60
N TYR A 7 7.72 -7.58 5.33
CA TYR A 7 7.85 -8.89 4.73
C TYR A 7 9.12 -9.56 5.23
N GLY A 8 9.05 -10.85 5.57
CA GLY A 8 10.23 -11.62 6.01
C GLY A 8 10.95 -11.04 7.24
N GLY A 9 10.23 -10.33 8.12
CA GLY A 9 10.79 -9.65 9.29
C GLY A 9 11.42 -8.28 9.01
N THR A 10 11.48 -7.85 7.75
CA THR A 10 12.01 -6.54 7.34
C THR A 10 10.87 -5.55 7.10
N VAL A 11 10.94 -4.38 7.74
CA VAL A 11 9.99 -3.29 7.52
C VAL A 11 10.60 -2.23 6.61
N ARG A 12 9.88 -1.88 5.54
CA ARG A 12 10.21 -0.78 4.62
C ARG A 12 9.18 0.32 4.76
N THR A 13 9.64 1.57 4.89
CA THR A 13 8.75 2.74 4.88
C THR A 13 8.70 3.32 3.47
N ILE A 14 7.51 3.36 2.88
CA ILE A 14 7.27 3.88 1.54
C ILE A 14 6.54 5.23 1.65
N ALA A 15 7.16 6.28 1.12
CA ALA A 15 6.55 7.60 1.02
C ALA A 15 5.83 7.74 -0.32
N VAL A 16 4.57 8.21 -0.26
CA VAL A 16 3.71 8.38 -1.44
C VAL A 16 3.13 9.79 -1.42
N ALA A 17 3.48 10.58 -2.44
CA ALA A 17 2.96 11.92 -2.63
C ALA A 17 1.53 11.86 -3.21
N PRO A 18 0.64 12.81 -2.84
CA PRO A 18 -0.61 13.01 -3.56
C PRO A 18 -0.34 13.47 -5.00
N ASP A 19 -1.06 12.90 -5.96
CA ASP A 19 -1.04 13.30 -7.37
C ASP A 19 -2.48 13.39 -7.91
N THR A 20 -2.69 14.26 -8.88
CA THR A 20 -3.94 14.35 -9.66
C THR A 20 -4.01 13.28 -10.75
N ASP A 21 -2.86 12.80 -11.25
CA ASP A 21 -2.78 11.70 -12.21
C ASP A 21 -2.53 10.37 -11.48
N PRO A 22 -3.47 9.41 -11.47
CA PRO A 22 -3.28 8.13 -10.80
C PRO A 22 -2.31 7.18 -11.53
N TYR A 23 -1.95 7.46 -12.78
CA TYR A 23 -1.09 6.59 -13.59
C TYR A 23 0.41 6.80 -13.34
N THR A 24 0.80 7.92 -12.72
CA THR A 24 2.19 8.22 -12.32
C THR A 24 2.62 7.43 -11.09
N ALA A 25 1.69 6.84 -10.34
CA ALA A 25 1.99 6.08 -9.13
C ALA A 25 2.77 4.80 -9.44
N GLU A 26 4.01 4.75 -8.98
CA GLU A 26 4.90 3.60 -9.16
C GLU A 26 4.58 2.45 -8.19
N ALA A 27 4.85 1.24 -8.65
CA ALA A 27 4.82 0.05 -7.80
C ALA A 27 6.24 -0.23 -7.27
N VAL A 28 6.35 -0.45 -5.97
CA VAL A 28 7.61 -0.76 -5.30
C VAL A 28 7.74 -2.28 -5.14
N GLY A 29 8.82 -2.85 -5.66
CA GLY A 29 9.14 -4.27 -5.43
C GLY A 29 9.56 -4.53 -3.98
N ILE A 30 9.03 -5.59 -3.38
CA ILE A 30 9.33 -6.08 -2.03
C ILE A 30 9.95 -7.46 -2.17
N ASP A 31 11.27 -7.52 -1.98
CA ASP A 31 12.11 -8.73 -1.97
C ASP A 31 11.87 -9.70 -3.14
N GLU A 32 11.60 -9.15 -4.33
CA GLU A 32 11.27 -9.91 -5.56
C GLU A 32 10.07 -10.87 -5.39
N ARG A 33 9.27 -10.67 -4.34
CA ARG A 33 8.15 -11.55 -3.98
C ARG A 33 6.82 -10.83 -4.14
N PHE A 34 6.75 -9.56 -3.77
CA PHE A 34 5.55 -8.76 -3.91
C PHE A 34 5.83 -7.45 -4.65
N ARG A 35 4.78 -6.86 -5.23
CA ARG A 35 4.76 -5.43 -5.56
C ARG A 35 3.74 -4.74 -4.67
N PHE A 36 4.16 -3.66 -4.03
CA PHE A 36 3.29 -2.77 -3.29
C PHE A 36 3.10 -1.48 -4.09
N LYS A 37 1.86 -1.12 -4.41
CA LYS A 37 1.53 0.14 -5.08
C LYS A 37 0.47 0.87 -4.28
N ALA A 38 0.74 2.11 -3.91
CA ALA A 38 -0.29 2.97 -3.34
C ALA A 38 -0.47 4.21 -4.23
N VAL A 39 -1.73 4.58 -4.44
CA VAL A 39 -2.15 5.72 -5.24
C VAL A 39 -2.88 6.67 -4.32
N VAL A 40 -2.35 7.89 -4.16
CA VAL A 40 -2.97 8.94 -3.36
C VAL A 40 -3.50 9.98 -4.33
N ARG A 41 -4.79 9.92 -4.65
CA ARG A 41 -5.41 10.86 -5.59
C ARG A 41 -5.79 12.15 -4.87
N GLY A 42 -5.41 13.28 -5.46
CA GLY A 42 -5.80 14.62 -5.03
C GLY A 42 -4.58 15.52 -4.90
N ARG A 43 -4.75 16.64 -4.20
CA ARG A 43 -3.68 17.61 -3.95
C ARG A 43 -3.71 18.05 -2.51
N ALA A 44 -2.55 18.12 -1.85
CA ALA A 44 -2.49 18.59 -0.47
C ALA A 44 -3.18 19.96 -0.32
N PRO A 45 -4.03 20.15 0.71
CA PRO A 45 -4.36 19.22 1.81
C PRO A 45 -5.55 18.28 1.54
N ARG A 46 -6.18 18.34 0.36
CA ARG A 46 -7.39 17.59 -0.02
C ARG A 46 -7.02 16.31 -0.78
N ILE A 47 -7.01 15.20 -0.05
CA ILE A 47 -6.93 13.87 -0.65
C ILE A 47 -8.37 13.42 -0.95
N GLU A 48 -8.59 12.92 -2.15
CA GLU A 48 -9.90 12.48 -2.64
C GLU A 48 -10.09 10.98 -2.51
N THR A 49 -9.02 10.22 -2.73
CA THR A 49 -9.06 8.76 -2.63
C THR A 49 -7.65 8.24 -2.36
N VAL A 50 -7.54 7.21 -1.54
CA VAL A 50 -6.33 6.38 -1.48
C VAL A 50 -6.68 4.98 -1.95
N LYS A 51 -5.85 4.42 -2.83
CA LYS A 51 -5.90 3.01 -3.19
C LYS A 51 -4.59 2.33 -2.87
N VAL A 52 -4.65 1.11 -2.35
CA VAL A 52 -3.49 0.27 -2.10
C VAL A 52 -3.69 -1.03 -2.87
N TYR A 53 -2.64 -1.45 -3.56
CA TYR A 53 -2.56 -2.68 -4.33
C TYR A 53 -1.37 -3.49 -3.84
N VAL A 54 -1.60 -4.79 -3.63
CA VAL A 54 -0.53 -5.75 -3.37
C VAL A 54 -0.61 -6.85 -4.43
N TYR A 55 0.49 -7.02 -5.15
CA TYR A 55 0.63 -8.06 -6.16
C TYR A 55 1.64 -9.11 -5.71
N LEU A 56 1.41 -10.36 -6.08
CA LEU A 56 2.41 -11.42 -6.08
C LEU A 56 3.27 -11.31 -7.34
N GLU A 57 4.58 -11.35 -7.18
CA GLU A 57 5.50 -11.49 -8.31
C GLU A 57 5.50 -12.93 -8.83
N THR A 58 5.35 -13.09 -10.14
CA THR A 58 5.46 -14.39 -10.81
C THR A 58 6.32 -14.26 -12.06
N PRO A 59 6.91 -15.35 -12.57
CA PRO A 59 7.73 -15.31 -13.78
C PRO A 59 7.00 -14.77 -15.02
N ARG A 60 5.67 -14.91 -15.09
CA ARG A 60 4.89 -14.48 -16.26
C ARG A 60 4.43 -13.04 -16.13
N GLN A 61 3.71 -12.74 -15.05
CA GLN A 61 3.17 -11.41 -14.77
C GLN A 61 2.81 -11.26 -13.29
N PRO A 62 2.82 -10.05 -12.73
CA PRO A 62 2.29 -9.81 -11.40
C PRO A 62 0.81 -10.21 -11.30
N VAL A 63 0.43 -10.87 -10.21
CA VAL A 63 -0.96 -11.27 -9.92
C VAL A 63 -1.47 -10.42 -8.77
N LEU A 64 -2.61 -9.74 -8.96
CA LEU A 64 -3.23 -8.95 -7.88
C LEU A 64 -3.73 -9.88 -6.78
N LEU A 65 -3.26 -9.68 -5.55
CA LEU A 65 -3.73 -10.39 -4.36
C LEU A 65 -4.73 -9.57 -3.55
N HIS A 66 -4.55 -8.25 -3.51
CA HIS A 66 -5.33 -7.37 -2.67
C HIS A 66 -5.44 -5.96 -3.27
N GLU A 67 -6.66 -5.42 -3.30
CA GLU A 67 -6.95 -4.01 -3.54
C GLU A 67 -7.80 -3.46 -2.37
N ALA A 68 -7.34 -2.37 -1.77
CA ALA A 68 -8.13 -1.61 -0.80
C ALA A 68 -8.32 -0.18 -1.29
N ARG A 69 -9.54 0.35 -1.11
CA ARG A 69 -9.91 1.72 -1.46
C ARG A 69 -10.44 2.44 -0.23
N TYR A 70 -9.90 3.63 0.02
CA TYR A 70 -10.27 4.49 1.13
C TYR A 70 -10.75 5.84 0.60
N LEU A 71 -11.85 6.32 1.16
CA LEU A 71 -12.47 7.61 0.84
C LEU A 71 -12.42 8.51 2.08
N PRO A 72 -12.43 9.85 1.90
CA PRO A 72 -12.51 10.76 3.02
C PRO A 72 -13.83 10.56 3.81
N PRO A 73 -13.86 10.93 5.11
CA PRO A 73 -12.77 11.57 5.85
C PRO A 73 -11.67 10.58 6.28
N PHE A 74 -10.41 10.97 6.10
CA PHE A 74 -9.27 10.19 6.58
C PHE A 74 -8.92 10.63 8.01
N SER A 75 -8.85 9.68 8.94
CA SER A 75 -8.37 9.97 10.29
C SER A 75 -6.89 10.38 10.25
N ARG A 76 -6.57 11.49 10.93
CA ARG A 76 -5.19 11.92 11.21
C ARG A 76 -4.74 11.57 12.63
N ALA A 77 -5.63 10.95 13.42
CA ALA A 77 -5.26 10.50 14.75
C ALA A 77 -4.19 9.40 14.64
N PRO A 78 -3.26 9.31 15.60
CA PRO A 78 -2.24 8.26 15.66
C PRO A 78 -2.90 6.93 16.07
N LEU A 79 -3.66 6.34 15.16
CA LEU A 79 -4.27 5.03 15.33
C LEU A 79 -3.24 3.92 15.09
N PRO A 80 -3.28 2.82 15.86
CA PRO A 80 -2.59 1.58 15.48
C PRO A 80 -2.99 1.19 14.05
N GLY A 81 -2.01 0.95 13.17
CA GLY A 81 -2.26 0.68 11.75
C GLY A 81 -2.61 1.91 10.88
N GLY A 82 -2.62 3.13 11.44
CA GLY A 82 -2.97 4.35 10.70
C GLY A 82 -4.44 4.39 10.26
N PHE A 83 -4.74 5.15 9.20
CA PHE A 83 -6.14 5.26 8.73
C PHE A 83 -6.59 4.03 7.94
N THR A 84 -5.65 3.21 7.48
CA THR A 84 -5.96 1.97 6.76
C THR A 84 -6.30 0.81 7.68
N GLY A 85 -5.92 0.89 8.96
CA GLY A 85 -5.73 -0.27 9.82
C GLY A 85 -4.53 -1.11 9.37
N GLU A 86 -4.27 -2.20 10.11
CA GLU A 86 -3.26 -3.20 9.73
C GLU A 86 -3.85 -4.23 8.77
N HIS A 87 -3.11 -4.53 7.70
CA HIS A 87 -3.50 -5.52 6.71
C HIS A 87 -2.46 -6.64 6.67
N THR A 88 -2.95 -7.87 6.55
CA THR A 88 -2.13 -9.06 6.27
C THR A 88 -2.59 -9.64 4.94
N VAL A 89 -1.74 -9.59 3.93
CA VAL A 89 -2.00 -10.14 2.60
C VAL A 89 -1.32 -11.48 2.47
N ILE A 90 -2.13 -12.53 2.32
CA ILE A 90 -1.67 -13.92 2.18
C ILE A 90 -1.49 -14.25 0.69
N ALA A 91 -0.37 -14.88 0.34
CA ALA A 91 -0.11 -15.46 -0.97
C ALA A 91 -0.13 -17.00 -0.85
N PRO A 92 -1.27 -17.66 -1.14
CA PRO A 92 -1.46 -19.09 -0.89
C PRO A 92 -0.43 -20.03 -1.53
N PRO A 93 0.04 -19.82 -2.78
CA PRO A 93 0.95 -20.77 -3.42
C PRO A 93 2.29 -20.96 -2.70
N LEU A 94 2.66 -20.05 -1.79
CA LEU A 94 3.99 -20.01 -1.17
C LEU A 94 3.93 -19.78 0.35
N GLU A 95 2.73 -19.80 0.95
CA GLU A 95 2.49 -19.49 2.37
C GLU A 95 3.15 -18.17 2.84
N ARG A 96 3.28 -17.21 1.92
CA ARG A 96 3.91 -15.92 2.19
C ARG A 96 2.89 -14.91 2.70
N GLN A 97 3.34 -14.03 3.58
CA GLN A 97 2.51 -12.98 4.16
C GLN A 97 3.22 -11.64 4.06
N LEU A 98 2.54 -10.64 3.52
CA LEU A 98 2.97 -9.25 3.53
C LEU A 98 2.04 -8.47 4.44
N HIS A 99 2.60 -7.69 5.36
CA HIS A 99 1.82 -6.81 6.23
C HIS A 99 1.99 -5.36 5.78
N TYR A 100 0.93 -4.56 5.87
CA TYR A 100 1.05 -3.12 5.66
C TYR A 100 0.10 -2.29 6.52
N ALA A 101 0.52 -1.05 6.79
CA ALA A 101 -0.28 -0.02 7.42
C ALA A 101 0.15 1.35 6.89
N CYS A 102 -0.81 2.21 6.55
CA CYS A 102 -0.56 3.54 6.00
C CYS A 102 -1.16 4.64 6.87
N ARG A 103 -0.41 5.73 7.00
CA ARG A 103 -0.81 6.94 7.73
C ARG A 103 -0.61 8.19 6.89
N LEU A 104 -1.49 9.15 7.10
CA LEU A 104 -1.25 10.52 6.63
C LEU A 104 -0.20 11.18 7.54
N PRO A 105 0.66 12.06 6.99
CA PRO A 105 1.53 12.89 7.81
C PRO A 105 0.73 13.85 8.70
#